data_AF-A0A4R0J3L8-F1
#
_entry.id   AF-A0A4R0J3L8-F1
#
_cell.length_a   1.000
_cell.length_b   1.000
_cell.length_c   1.000
_cell.angle_alpha   90.00
_cell.angle_beta   90.00
_cell.angle_gamma   90.00
#
_symmetry.space_group_name_H-M   'P 1'
#
loop_
_entity.id
_entity.type
_entity.pdbx_description
1 polymer ?
#
loop_
_entity_poly.entity_id
_entity_poly.type
_entity_poly.pdbx_seq_one_letter_code
_entity_poly.pdbx_strand_id
1 'polypeptide(L)' 'MNLRVRVMNCGSRHWYADIDDADDPQPDDPFWYVDNCRTQAQALESACTELRLMAGRLVRGDHLDRVLEVTGVPV' A
#
# COMPACT_ATOMS: atom_id res chain seq x y z
N MET A 1 -8.39 -2.42 -12.25
CA MET A 1 -7.42 -2.33 -11.15
C MET A 1 -7.71 -3.46 -10.19
N ASN A 2 -6.69 -4.27 -9.91
CA ASN A 2 -6.76 -5.43 -9.03
C ASN A 2 -5.86 -5.17 -7.82
N LEU A 3 -6.41 -4.54 -6.77
CA LEU A 3 -5.61 -4.13 -5.62
C LEU A 3 -5.04 -5.34 -4.87
N ARG A 4 -3.72 -5.36 -4.69
CA ARG A 4 -2.98 -6.39 -3.96
C ARG A 4 -2.25 -5.75 -2.79
N VAL A 5 -2.35 -6.40 -1.63
CA VAL A 5 -1.52 -6.11 -0.45
C VAL A 5 -0.24 -6.95 -0.51
N ARG A 6 0.91 -6.32 -0.29
CA ARG A 6 2.17 -7.01 0.00
C ARG A 6 2.62 -6.65 1.41
N VAL A 7 3.04 -7.66 2.19
CA VAL A 7 3.63 -7.46 3.53
C VAL A 7 5.03 -8.09 3.53
N MET A 8 6.04 -7.30 3.90
CA MET A 8 7.45 -7.69 3.87
C MET A 8 8.12 -7.46 5.23
N ASN A 9 9.02 -8.36 5.60
CA ASN A 9 9.94 -8.14 6.72
C ASN A 9 11.22 -7.53 6.15
N CYS A 10 11.52 -6.30 6.55
CA CYS A 10 12.64 -5.53 6.02
C CYS A 10 13.91 -5.67 6.89
N GLY A 11 13.96 -6.66 7.79
CA GLY A 11 15.04 -6.81 8.77
C GLY A 11 14.86 -5.89 9.97
N SER A 12 15.85 -5.83 10.88
CA SER A 12 15.89 -4.88 12.02
C SER A 12 14.60 -4.79 12.88
N ARG A 13 13.81 -5.87 12.93
CA ARG A 13 12.51 -5.93 13.63
C ARG A 13 11.45 -4.94 13.11
N HIS A 14 11.51 -4.58 11.83
CA HIS A 14 10.45 -3.78 11.20
C HIS A 14 9.80 -4.49 10.01
N TRP A 15 8.53 -4.16 9.82
CA TRP A 15 7.67 -4.67 8.77
C TRP A 15 7.18 -3.50 7.93
N TYR A 16 7.02 -3.80 6.65
CA TYR A 16 6.53 -2.89 5.63
C TYR A 16 5.30 -3.51 4.97
N ALA A 17 4.36 -2.68 4.56
CA ALA A 17 3.29 -3.12 3.69
C ALA A 17 2.97 -2.07 2.63
N ASP A 18 2.56 -2.52 1.45
CA ASP A 18 2.08 -1.68 0.36
C ASP A 18 0.77 -2.20 -0.23
N ILE A 19 0.10 -1.32 -0.96
CA ILE A 19 -1.05 -1.62 -1.81
C ILE A 19 -0.76 -1.10 -3.21
N ASP A 20 -0.92 -1.96 -4.20
CA ASP A 20 -0.65 -1.64 -5.59
C ASP A 20 -1.56 -2.44 -6.54
N ASP A 21 -1.55 -2.11 -7.84
CA ASP A 21 -2.24 -2.93 -8.84
C ASP A 21 -1.45 -4.23 -9.08
N ALA A 22 -2.13 -5.37 -8.94
CA ALA A 22 -1.56 -6.67 -9.24
C ALA A 22 -1.23 -6.81 -10.73
N ASP A 23 -1.96 -6.11 -11.59
CA ASP A 23 -1.81 -6.17 -13.04
C ASP A 23 -0.76 -5.17 -13.58
N ASP A 24 -0.40 -4.14 -12.78
CA ASP A 24 0.64 -3.14 -13.08
C ASP A 24 1.42 -2.76 -11.81
N PRO A 25 2.26 -3.66 -11.27
CA PRO A 25 2.97 -3.41 -10.04
C PRO A 25 4.15 -2.44 -10.24
N GLN A 26 4.18 -1.38 -9.45
CA GLN A 26 5.22 -0.36 -9.35
C GLN A 26 5.77 -0.33 -7.92
N PRO A 27 6.82 -1.12 -7.62
CA PRO A 27 7.34 -1.29 -6.26
C PRO A 27 7.82 -0.01 -5.58
N ASP A 28 8.27 0.97 -6.37
CA ASP A 28 8.76 2.30 -5.98
C ASP A 28 7.65 3.37 -5.97
N ASP A 29 6.49 3.08 -6.56
CA ASP A 29 5.33 3.98 -6.64
C ASP A 29 3.99 3.29 -6.34
N PRO A 30 3.84 2.63 -5.18
CA PRO A 30 2.56 2.05 -4.82
C PRO A 30 1.49 3.15 -4.63
N PHE A 31 0.21 2.76 -4.63
CA PHE A 31 -0.86 3.70 -4.26
C PHE A 31 -0.82 4.07 -2.79
N TRP A 32 -0.26 3.18 -1.95
CA TRP A 32 -0.07 3.42 -0.54
C TRP A 32 0.97 2.48 0.04
N TYR A 33 1.63 2.94 1.10
CA TYR A 33 2.53 2.12 1.90
C TYR A 33 2.51 2.53 3.37
N VAL A 34 2.97 1.61 4.21
CA VAL A 34 3.37 1.87 5.58
C VAL A 34 4.70 1.19 5.84
N ASP A 35 5.59 1.92 6.51
CA ASP A 35 6.91 1.42 6.91
C ASP A 35 7.06 1.47 8.44
N ASN A 36 8.12 0.85 8.96
CA ASN A 36 8.50 0.84 10.37
C ASN A 36 7.45 0.22 11.31
N CYS A 37 6.61 -0.71 10.82
CA CYS A 37 5.70 -1.47 11.67
C CYS A 37 6.48 -2.44 12.57
N ARG A 38 6.15 -2.53 13.86
CA ARG A 38 6.87 -3.39 14.82
C ARG A 38 6.56 -4.86 14.64
N THR A 39 5.39 -5.20 14.09
CA THR A 39 4.94 -6.58 13.90
C THR A 39 4.31 -6.77 12.53
N GLN A 40 4.32 -8.01 12.04
CA GLN A 40 3.62 -8.38 10.80
C GLN A 40 2.13 -8.07 10.89
N ALA A 41 1.52 -8.34 12.05
CA ALA A 41 0.10 -8.07 12.30
C ALA A 41 -0.22 -6.58 12.15
N GLN A 42 0.62 -5.69 12.71
CA GLN A 42 0.43 -4.24 12.56
C GLN A 42 0.45 -3.80 11.09
N ALA A 43 1.42 -4.29 10.32
CA ALA A 43 1.52 -3.98 8.89
C ALA A 43 0.29 -4.48 8.11
N LEU A 44 -0.14 -5.72 8.38
CA LEU A 44 -1.30 -6.33 7.73
C LEU A 44 -2.62 -5.63 8.10
N GLU A 45 -2.83 -5.31 9.37
CA GLU A 45 -4.04 -4.61 9.84
C GLU A 45 -4.15 -3.21 9.24
N SER A 46 -3.02 -2.51 9.14
CA SER A 46 -2.94 -1.19 8.50
C SER A 46 -3.29 -1.30 7.01
N ALA A 47 -2.69 -2.26 6.30
CA ALA A 47 -2.95 -2.48 4.88
C ALA A 47 -4.42 -2.91 4.62
N CYS A 48 -4.99 -3.79 5.43
CA CYS A 48 -6.41 -4.19 5.28
C CYS A 48 -7.38 -3.03 5.59
N THR A 49 -6.99 -2.09 6.44
CA THR A 49 -7.79 -0.89 6.71
C THR A 49 -7.78 0.03 5.49
N GLU A 50 -6.61 0.31 4.94
CA GLU A 50 -6.47 1.17 3.76
C GLU A 50 -7.10 0.52 2.51
N LEU A 51 -6.90 -0.78 2.30
CA LEU A 51 -7.47 -1.52 1.18
C LEU A 51 -8.99 -1.38 1.11
N ARG A 52 -9.67 -1.39 2.27
CA ARG A 52 -11.13 -1.20 2.33
C ARG A 52 -11.54 0.22 1.89
N LEU A 53 -10.77 1.24 2.26
CA LEU A 53 -11.04 2.63 1.86
C LEU A 53 -10.83 2.80 0.36
N MET A 54 -9.71 2.28 -0.17
CA MET A 54 -9.39 2.34 -1.60
C MET A 54 -10.37 1.55 -2.47
N ALA A 55 -10.73 0.34 -2.05
CA ALA A 55 -11.77 -0.42 -2.74
C ALA A 55 -13.10 0.35 -2.78
N GLY A 56 -13.47 1.03 -1.68
CA GLY A 56 -14.64 1.89 -1.64
C GLY A 56 -14.56 3.08 -2.60
N ARG A 57 -13.37 3.70 -2.77
CA ARG A 57 -13.11 4.74 -3.77
C ARG A 57 -13.28 4.21 -5.20
N LEU A 58 -12.67 3.08 -5.52
CA LEU A 58 -12.78 2.46 -6.84
C LEU A 58 -14.23 2.12 -7.22
N VAL A 59 -15.02 1.60 -6.28
CA VAL A 59 -16.44 1.29 -6.52
C VAL A 59 -17.26 2.55 -6.87
N ARG A 60 -16.89 3.72 -6.33
CA ARG A 60 -17.52 5.00 -6.69
C ARG A 60 -17.02 5.58 -8.01
N GLY A 61 -16.00 4.98 -8.62
CA GLY A 61 -15.34 5.49 -9.82
C GLY A 61 -14.29 6.57 -9.54
N ASP A 62 -13.86 6.71 -8.28
CA ASP A 62 -12.79 7.65 -7.92
C ASP A 62 -11.44 7.16 -8.49
N HIS A 63 -10.57 8.10 -8.86
CA HIS A 63 -9.17 7.80 -9.18
C HIS A 63 -8.36 7.53 -7.91
N LEU A 64 -7.38 6.63 -8.00
CA LEU A 64 -6.35 6.43 -6.97
C LEU A 64 -5.05 7.03 -7.48
N ASP A 65 -4.57 8.03 -6.77
CA ASP A 65 -3.30 8.70 -7.07
C ASP A 65 -2.14 7.85 -6.52
N ARG A 66 -1.02 7.79 -7.25
CA ARG A 66 0.18 7.11 -6.77
C ARG A 66 0.94 7.96 -5.75
N VAL A 67 1.79 7.33 -4.93
CA VAL A 67 2.54 8.03 -3.87
C VAL A 67 3.46 9.11 -4.42
N LEU A 68 4.18 8.87 -5.52
CA LEU A 68 5.02 9.89 -6.15
C LEU A 68 4.20 11.08 -6.62
N GLU A 69 2.99 10.86 -7.14
CA GLU A 69 2.12 11.95 -7.61
C GLU A 69 1.70 12.87 -6.47
N VAL A 70 1.46 12.29 -5.29
CA VAL A 70 1.02 13.03 -4.09
C VAL A 70 2.20 13.67 -3.35
N THR A 71 3.33 12.97 -3.22
CA THR A 71 4.44 13.37 -2.34
C THR A 71 5.64 13.94 -3.07
N GLY A 72 5.79 13.65 -4.37
CA GLY A 72 6.98 13.94 -5.15
C GLY A 72 8.21 13.10 -4.79
N VAL A 73 8.05 12.08 -3.94
CA VAL A 73 9.15 11.24 -3.41
C VAL A 73 8.82 9.76 -3.63
N PRO A 74 9.73 8.97 -4.24
CA PRO A 74 9.56 7.52 -4.36
C PRO A 74 9.71 6.80 -3.03
N VAL A 75 9.09 5.62 -2.94
CA VAL A 75 9.06 4.76 -1.75
C VAL A 75 10.30 3.88 -1.67
#